data_AF-A0A662QFT7-F1
#
_entry.id   AF-A0A662QFT7-F1
#
_cell.length_a   1.000
_cell.length_b   1.000
_cell.length_c   1.000
_cell.angle_alpha   90.00
_cell.angle_beta   90.00
_cell.angle_gamma   90.00
#
_symmetry.space_group_name_H-M   'P 1'
#
loop_
_entity.id
_entity.type
_entity.pdbx_description
1 polymer ?
#
loop_
_entity_poly.entity_id
_entity_poly.type
_entity_poly.pdbx_seq_one_letter_code
_entity_poly.pdbx_strand_id
1 'polypeptide(L)'
;MKVVFHRGYCEVYSSDPAAAPGRIESILRELEGYEFVEPEPASEEDILLVHDENHLEYVKGLGRVYEVALLAAGGAIKASELAMSGVPAFALIRPPGHHAG
;
A
#
# COMPACT_ATOMS: atom_id res chain seq x y z
N MET A 1 -4.56 6.06 -17.56
CA MET A 1 -3.81 5.77 -16.31
C MET A 1 -4.72 4.95 -15.41
N LYS A 2 -4.21 3.90 -14.77
CA LYS A 2 -4.96 3.11 -13.79
C LYS A 2 -4.56 3.49 -12.36
N VAL A 3 -5.50 3.48 -11.44
CA VAL A 3 -5.24 3.75 -10.02
C VAL A 3 -5.30 2.42 -9.26
N VAL A 4 -4.21 2.06 -8.59
CA VAL A 4 -4.18 0.88 -7.72
C VAL A 4 -4.65 1.30 -6.34
N PHE A 5 -5.71 0.66 -5.85
CA PHE A 5 -6.36 1.00 -4.59
C PHE A 5 -7.07 -0.22 -3.99
N HIS A 6 -7.13 -0.28 -2.66
CA HIS A 6 -7.93 -1.23 -1.91
C HIS A 6 -8.66 -0.53 -0.77
N ARG A 7 -9.92 -0.89 -0.50
CA ARG A 7 -10.73 -0.23 0.57
C ARG A 7 -10.12 -0.33 1.97
N GLY A 8 -9.34 -1.38 2.22
CA GLY A 8 -8.59 -1.56 3.47
C GLY A 8 -7.63 -0.40 3.78
N TYR A 9 -7.20 0.37 2.78
CA TYR A 9 -6.37 1.55 2.97
C TYR A 9 -7.10 2.70 3.68
N CYS A 10 -8.42 2.65 3.83
CA CYS A 10 -9.20 3.65 4.59
C CYS A 10 -9.26 3.36 6.09
N GLU A 11 -8.75 2.20 6.54
CA GLU A 11 -8.81 1.85 7.95
C GLU A 11 -7.84 2.66 8.81
N VAL A 12 -8.15 2.82 10.09
CA VAL A 12 -7.24 3.44 11.06
C VAL A 12 -6.43 2.31 11.71
N TYR A 13 -5.16 2.20 11.32
CA TYR A 13 -4.24 1.13 11.75
C TYR A 13 -3.24 1.59 12.83
N SER A 14 -3.16 2.90 13.10
CA SER A 14 -2.26 3.50 14.10
C SER A 14 -2.87 4.82 14.61
N SER A 15 -2.38 5.33 15.74
CA SER A 15 -2.63 6.69 16.23
C SER A 15 -1.81 7.77 15.52
N ASP A 16 -0.86 7.41 14.65
CA ASP A 16 -0.02 8.38 13.93
C ASP A 16 -0.84 9.28 12.99
N PRO A 17 -0.44 10.55 12.78
CA PRO A 17 -1.11 11.45 11.84
C PRO A 17 -1.17 10.89 10.41
N ALA A 18 -0.19 10.07 10.02
CA ALA A 18 -0.19 9.42 8.72
C ALA A 18 -1.38 8.44 8.56
N ALA A 19 -1.86 7.90 9.68
CA ALA A 19 -3.00 7.02 9.78
C ALA A 19 -4.32 7.79 10.08
N ALA A 20 -4.34 9.12 10.04
CA ALA A 20 -5.57 9.87 10.28
C ALA A 20 -6.62 9.62 9.17
N PRO A 21 -7.91 9.50 9.52
CA PRO A 21 -9.00 9.42 8.55
C PRO A 21 -9.06 10.72 7.72
N GLY A 22 -9.55 10.60 6.49
CA GLY A 22 -9.69 11.72 5.55
C GLY A 22 -8.46 11.96 4.66
N ARG A 23 -7.28 11.43 5.01
CA ARG A 23 -6.06 11.59 4.20
C ARG A 23 -6.21 10.95 2.84
N ILE A 24 -6.54 9.65 2.79
CA ILE A 24 -6.65 8.92 1.53
C ILE A 24 -7.98 9.21 0.82
N GLU A 25 -9.04 9.48 1.57
CA GLU A 25 -10.39 9.73 1.08
C GLU A 25 -10.49 11.06 0.33
N SER A 26 -9.65 12.05 0.67
CA SER A 26 -9.54 13.28 -0.12
C SER A 26 -9.00 13.01 -1.51
N ILE A 27 -7.99 12.14 -1.63
CA ILE A 27 -7.38 11.78 -2.92
C ILE A 27 -8.30 10.84 -3.69
N LEU A 28 -8.95 9.89 -3.02
CA LEU A 28 -9.91 8.97 -3.62
C LEU A 28 -11.03 9.72 -4.34
N ARG A 29 -11.59 10.77 -3.71
CA ARG A 29 -12.63 11.64 -4.30
C ARG A 29 -12.16 12.35 -5.57
N GLU A 30 -10.92 12.84 -5.58
CA GLU A 30 -10.34 13.48 -6.77
C GLU A 30 -10.12 12.47 -7.92
N LEU A 31 -9.96 11.19 -7.60
CA LEU A 31 -9.67 10.13 -8.55
C LEU A 31 -10.89 9.31 -9.00
N GLU A 32 -12.12 9.65 -8.58
CA GLU A 32 -13.34 8.88 -8.89
C GLU A 32 -13.59 8.65 -10.40
N GLY A 33 -13.04 9.50 -11.26
CA GLY A 33 -13.14 9.37 -12.73
C GLY A 33 -12.16 8.40 -13.38
N TYR A 34 -11.23 7.80 -12.62
CA TYR A 34 -10.23 6.87 -13.13
C TYR A 34 -10.65 5.40 -12.95
N GLU A 35 -10.05 4.52 -13.75
CA GLU A 35 -10.20 3.07 -13.56
C GLU A 35 -9.38 2.63 -12.34
N PHE A 36 -10.06 1.98 -11.39
CA PHE A 36 -9.43 1.40 -10.20
C PHE A 36 -9.13 -0.08 -10.40
N VAL A 37 -7.96 -0.51 -9.91
CA VAL A 37 -7.52 -1.90 -9.90
C VAL A 37 -7.16 -2.28 -8.47
N GLU A 38 -7.69 -3.41 -7.99
CA GLU A 38 -7.33 -3.91 -6.66
C GLU A 38 -5.99 -4.68 -6.73
N PRO A 39 -5.08 -4.46 -5.77
CA PRO A 39 -3.89 -5.26 -5.59
C PRO A 39 -4.13 -6.45 -4.66
N GLU A 40 -3.25 -7.44 -4.76
CA GLU A 40 -3.08 -8.47 -3.74
C GLU A 40 -2.05 -8.01 -2.70
N PRO A 41 -2.06 -8.53 -1.46
CA PRO A 41 -0.96 -8.35 -0.51
C PRO A 41 0.36 -8.88 -1.08
N ALA A 42 1.47 -8.18 -0.78
CA ALA A 42 2.80 -8.68 -1.09
C ALA A 42 3.10 -9.98 -0.31
N SER A 43 3.85 -10.89 -0.92
CA SER A 43 4.38 -12.06 -0.23
C SER A 43 5.52 -11.66 0.71
N GLU A 44 5.84 -12.50 1.71
CA GLU A 44 7.01 -12.25 2.56
C GLU A 44 8.31 -12.29 1.74
N GLU A 45 8.36 -13.15 0.73
CA GLU A 45 9.46 -13.23 -0.22
C GLU A 45 9.69 -11.89 -0.94
N ASP A 46 8.61 -11.21 -1.36
CA ASP A 46 8.70 -9.88 -1.97
C ASP A 46 9.24 -8.84 -0.98
N ILE A 47 8.81 -8.90 0.28
CA ILE A 47 9.29 -7.98 1.32
C ILE A 47 10.78 -8.19 1.60
N LEU A 48 11.22 -9.45 1.65
CA LEU A 48 12.60 -9.84 1.92
C LEU A 48 13.58 -9.50 0.78
N LEU A 49 13.10 -9.04 -0.39
CA LEU A 49 13.96 -8.46 -1.42
C LEU A 49 14.54 -7.08 -1.02
N VAL A 50 13.93 -6.40 -0.04
CA VAL A 50 14.30 -5.03 0.35
C VAL A 50 14.55 -4.92 1.85
N HIS A 51 13.74 -5.58 2.68
CA HIS A 51 13.85 -5.55 4.14
C HIS A 51 14.48 -6.83 4.69
N ASP A 52 15.13 -6.74 5.85
CA ASP A 52 15.66 -7.93 6.52
C ASP A 52 14.58 -8.69 7.31
N GLU A 53 14.91 -9.93 7.70
CA GLU A 53 14.02 -10.80 8.48
C GLU A 53 13.65 -10.18 9.83
N ASN A 54 14.55 -9.43 10.48
CA ASN A 54 14.27 -8.84 11.79
C ASN A 54 13.20 -7.75 11.68
N HIS A 55 13.26 -6.91 10.63
CA HIS A 55 12.26 -5.88 10.37
C HIS A 55 10.90 -6.52 10.03
N LEU A 56 10.89 -7.56 9.20
CA LEU A 56 9.67 -8.30 8.86
C LEU A 56 9.01 -8.86 10.12
N GLU A 57 9.76 -9.58 10.97
CA GLU A 57 9.25 -10.16 12.21
C GLU A 57 8.78 -9.10 13.22
N TYR A 58 9.49 -7.97 13.30
CA TYR A 58 9.07 -6.84 14.12
C TYR A 58 7.71 -6.31 13.70
N VAL A 59 7.53 -6.01 12.40
CA VAL A 59 6.26 -5.46 11.88
C VAL A 59 5.14 -6.49 11.98
N LYS A 60 5.40 -7.78 11.74
CA LYS A 60 4.44 -8.87 11.98
C LYS A 60 3.86 -8.82 13.40
N GLY A 61 4.69 -8.54 14.39
CA GLY A 61 4.28 -8.38 15.79
C GLY A 61 3.30 -7.21 16.04
N LEU A 62 3.16 -6.28 15.10
CA LEU A 62 2.25 -5.11 15.20
C LEU A 62 0.82 -5.40 14.70
N GLY A 63 0.50 -6.64 14.34
CA GLY A 63 -0.87 -7.08 14.02
C GLY A 63 -1.45 -6.36 12.81
N ARG A 64 -2.49 -5.53 13.00
CA ARG A 64 -3.21 -4.87 11.88
C ARG A 64 -2.29 -4.02 11.01
N VAL A 65 -1.22 -3.45 11.57
CA VAL A 65 -0.21 -2.70 10.82
C VAL A 65 0.47 -3.58 9.77
N TYR A 66 0.80 -4.82 10.10
CA TYR A 66 1.40 -5.78 9.18
C TYR A 66 0.48 -6.09 8.00
N GLU A 67 -0.78 -6.42 8.30
CA GLU A 67 -1.77 -6.77 7.28
C GLU A 67 -1.97 -5.65 6.25
N VAL A 68 -2.09 -4.40 6.72
CA VAL A 68 -2.26 -3.25 5.82
C VAL A 68 -0.96 -2.86 5.12
N ALA A 69 0.21 -3.07 5.76
CA ALA A 69 1.52 -2.80 5.15
C ALA A 69 1.82 -3.77 3.99
N LEU A 70 1.51 -5.07 4.14
CA LEU A 70 1.61 -6.03 3.05
C LEU A 70 0.73 -5.63 1.86
N LEU A 71 -0.51 -5.21 2.14
CA LEU A 71 -1.42 -4.75 1.12
C LEU A 71 -0.93 -3.46 0.43
N ALA A 72 -0.29 -2.54 1.17
CA ALA A 72 0.30 -1.33 0.57
C ALA A 72 1.51 -1.67 -0.31
N ALA A 73 2.38 -2.57 0.14
CA ALA A 73 3.52 -3.07 -0.64
C ALA A 73 3.04 -3.77 -1.92
N GLY A 74 2.04 -4.64 -1.83
CA GLY A 74 1.43 -5.29 -2.98
C GLY A 74 0.78 -4.30 -3.96
N GLY A 75 0.21 -3.21 -3.44
CA GLY A 75 -0.25 -2.08 -4.25
C GLY A 75 0.86 -1.39 -5.04
N ALA A 76 2.03 -1.19 -4.43
CA ALA A 76 3.20 -0.63 -5.12
C ALA A 76 3.74 -1.59 -6.20
N ILE A 77 3.79 -2.90 -5.91
CA ILE A 77 4.19 -3.93 -6.86
C ILE A 77 3.21 -3.94 -8.05
N LYS A 78 1.90 -3.97 -7.79
CA LYS A 78 0.88 -4.00 -8.84
C LYS A 78 0.96 -2.78 -9.76
N ALA A 79 1.18 -1.59 -9.20
CA ALA A 79 1.37 -0.38 -10.00
C ALA A 79 2.64 -0.46 -10.86
N SER A 80 3.72 -1.04 -10.32
CA SER A 80 4.96 -1.26 -11.05
C SER A 80 4.79 -2.25 -12.20
N GLU A 81 4.10 -3.37 -11.98
CA GLU A 81 3.77 -4.33 -13.04
C GLU A 81 2.95 -3.70 -14.17
N LEU A 82 1.93 -2.90 -13.82
CA LEU A 82 1.13 -2.17 -14.80
C LEU A 82 2.01 -1.22 -15.63
N ALA A 83 2.88 -0.45 -14.97
CA ALA A 83 3.81 0.44 -15.63
C ALA A 83 4.76 -0.32 -16.57
N MET A 84 5.33 -1.45 -16.12
CA MET A 84 6.18 -2.32 -16.93
C MET A 84 5.45 -2.91 -18.14
N SER A 85 4.14 -3.12 -18.04
CA SER A 85 3.29 -3.57 -19.16
C SER A 85 2.91 -2.46 -20.15
N GLY A 86 3.40 -1.23 -19.94
CA GLY A 86 3.11 -0.07 -20.79
C GLY A 86 1.84 0.71 -20.38
N VAL A 87 1.26 0.43 -19.21
CA VAL A 87 0.09 1.13 -18.69
C VAL A 87 0.52 2.12 -17.61
N PRO A 88 0.39 3.45 -17.82
CA PRO A 88 0.64 4.42 -16.75
C PRO A 88 -0.22 4.10 -15.53
N ALA A 89 0.40 4.02 -14.36
CA ALA A 89 -0.26 3.61 -13.12
C ALA A 89 0.10 4.53 -11.94
N PHE A 90 -0.85 4.69 -11.03
CA PHE A 90 -0.67 5.43 -9.78
C PHE A 90 -1.09 4.55 -8.60
N ALA A 91 -0.19 4.33 -7.64
CA ALA A 91 -0.48 3.58 -6.42
C ALA A 91 -1.04 4.51 -5.34
N LEU A 92 -2.35 4.48 -5.13
CA LEU A 92 -2.99 5.16 -4.00
C LEU A 92 -2.99 4.21 -2.80
N ILE A 93 -1.83 4.10 -2.15
CA ILE A 93 -1.58 3.13 -1.08
C ILE A 93 -1.40 3.80 0.28
N ARG A 94 -1.74 3.07 1.35
CA ARG A 94 -1.55 3.48 2.74
C ARG A 94 -1.46 2.22 3.61
N PRO A 95 -0.48 2.08 4.54
CA PRO A 95 0.49 3.08 5.03
C PRO A 95 1.55 3.51 3.99
N PRO A 96 2.20 4.69 4.17
CA PRO A 96 3.35 5.11 3.36
C PRO A 96 4.62 4.30 3.70
N GLY A 97 5.58 4.20 2.78
CA GLY A 97 6.76 3.33 2.93
C GLY A 97 8.14 3.99 2.90
N HIS A 98 8.29 5.25 2.46
CA HIS A 98 9.60 5.89 2.20
C HIS A 98 10.54 6.07 3.41
N HIS A 99 10.08 5.77 4.62
CA HIS A 99 10.84 5.88 5.86
C HIS A 99 11.10 4.51 6.52
N ALA A 100 10.65 3.40 5.91
CA ALA A 100 10.86 2.06 6.43
C ALA A 100 12.31 1.60 6.23
N GLY A 101 12.91 1.01 7.26
CA GLY A 101 14.29 0.51 7.29
C GLY A 101 14.60 -0.28 8.55
#